data_AF-A0AAW2RNZ0-F1
#
_entry.id   AF-A0AAW2RNZ0-F1
#
_cell.length_a   1.000
_cell.length_b   1.000
_cell.length_c   1.000
_cell.angle_alpha   90.00
_cell.angle_beta   90.00
_cell.angle_gamma   90.00
#
_symmetry.space_group_name_H-M   'P 1'
#
loop_
_entity.id
_entity.type
_entity.pdbx_description
1 polymer ?
#
loop_
_entity_poly.entity_id
_entity_poly.type
_entity_poly.pdbx_seq_one_letter_code
_entity_poly.pdbx_strand_id
1 'polypeptide(L)'
;MQEIVRMISIICSVPLSTQPRENKVLEAFDLEEEEPLMDPAWPHLQVVYEFLLRFVASPETDAKLAKRYIDHAFVLRLLDLFDSEDPRERDYLKTVLHRIYGKFMVHRPFIRKAITIFYRFIFETEKHNGIAELLEILGSIINGFALPLKEEHKLFLVRALIPLHKPKCIPMYHQQLSYCITQFVEKDCKLADTVIRGLLKYWPITNSSKEVMFLGELEEVLEATQPPEFQRCMVPLFRQIARCLSSSHFQVGSLTNDPRNFFPVFNADHSSQWLMVHSAAHTFSKDGPNAQN
;
A
#
# COMPACT_ATOMS: atom_id res chain seq x y z
N MET A 1 34.80 -3.57 5.16
CA MET A 1 33.63 -4.31 4.63
C MET A 1 33.28 -5.55 5.44
N GLN A 2 34.22 -6.44 5.77
CA GLN A 2 33.94 -7.55 6.71
C GLN A 2 33.42 -7.06 8.07
N GLU A 3 33.98 -5.97 8.60
CA GLU A 3 33.48 -5.34 9.83
C GLU A 3 32.06 -4.76 9.68
N ILE A 4 31.64 -4.35 8.48
CA ILE A 4 30.27 -3.88 8.21
C ILE A 4 29.29 -5.06 8.23
N VAL A 5 29.69 -6.19 7.64
CA VAL A 5 28.90 -7.43 7.67
C VAL A 5 28.81 -8.02 9.09
N ARG A 6 29.89 -7.90 9.88
CA ARG A 6 29.86 -8.22 11.32
C ARG A 6 28.93 -7.29 12.08
N MET A 7 29.02 -5.98 11.83
CA MET A 7 28.18 -4.98 12.49
C MET A 7 26.70 -5.23 12.19
N ILE A 8 26.34 -5.63 10.97
CA ILE A 8 24.97 -5.96 10.59
C ILE A 8 24.55 -7.34 11.10
N SER A 9 25.47 -8.30 11.19
CA SER A 9 25.19 -9.56 11.89
C SER A 9 24.90 -9.33 13.37
N ILE A 10 25.52 -8.32 13.99
CA ILE A 10 25.23 -7.91 15.37
C ILE A 10 23.82 -7.30 15.46
N ILE A 11 23.43 -6.40 14.55
CA ILE A 11 22.06 -5.86 14.46
C ILE A 11 21.02 -6.99 14.32
N CYS A 12 21.23 -7.91 13.36
CA CYS A 12 20.33 -9.04 13.13
C CYS A 12 20.35 -10.11 14.23
N SER A 13 21.35 -10.08 15.13
CA SER A 13 21.45 -11.02 16.25
C SER A 13 20.78 -10.51 17.52
N VAL A 14 20.36 -9.24 17.56
CA VAL A 14 19.43 -8.77 18.57
C VAL A 14 18.11 -9.47 18.25
N PRO A 15 17.60 -10.37 19.10
CA PRO A 15 16.31 -11.00 18.85
C PRO A 15 15.28 -9.88 18.73
N LEU A 16 14.53 -9.83 17.61
CA LEU A 16 13.28 -9.08 17.58
C LEU A 16 12.56 -9.49 18.86
N SER A 17 12.27 -8.52 19.74
CA SER A 17 11.48 -8.74 20.95
C SER A 17 10.06 -9.05 20.51
N THR A 18 9.89 -10.21 19.88
CA THR A 18 8.62 -10.83 19.60
C THR A 18 8.17 -11.32 20.95
N GLN A 19 7.41 -10.50 21.67
CA GLN A 19 6.48 -11.12 22.60
C GLN A 19 5.73 -12.19 21.82
N PRO A 20 5.58 -13.42 22.32
CA PRO A 20 4.71 -14.39 21.69
C PRO A 20 3.34 -13.73 21.63
N ARG A 21 2.94 -13.31 20.42
CA ARG A 21 1.63 -12.71 20.17
C ARG A 21 0.62 -13.84 20.32
N GLU A 22 0.30 -14.20 21.57
CA GLU A 22 -0.78 -15.12 21.87
C GLU A 22 -2.03 -14.60 21.17
N ASN A 23 -2.72 -15.51 20.49
CA ASN A 23 -3.95 -15.31 19.73
C ASN A 23 -5.02 -14.54 20.53
N LYS A 24 -4.91 -13.22 20.63
CA LYS A 24 -6.02 -12.33 20.93
C LYS A 24 -6.78 -12.07 19.64
N VAL A 25 -7.44 -13.12 19.16
CA VAL A 25 -8.39 -13.10 18.01
C VAL A 25 -9.61 -12.19 18.30
N LEU A 26 -9.69 -11.57 19.48
CA LEU A 26 -10.87 -10.83 19.96
C LEU A 26 -10.70 -9.32 20.08
N GLU A 27 -9.53 -8.72 19.83
CA GLU A 27 -9.33 -7.26 19.93
C GLU A 27 -8.86 -6.66 18.59
N ALA A 28 -9.62 -6.91 17.52
CA ALA A 28 -9.36 -6.28 16.20
C ALA A 28 -9.75 -4.80 16.14
N PHE A 29 -10.21 -4.21 17.25
CA PHE A 29 -10.61 -2.81 17.37
C PHE A 29 -9.56 -1.91 18.04
N ASP A 30 -8.48 -2.47 18.61
CA ASP A 30 -7.49 -1.71 19.41
C ASP A 30 -6.07 -1.66 18.81
N LEU A 31 -5.88 -2.08 17.55
CA LEU A 31 -4.56 -1.95 16.90
C LEU A 31 -4.15 -0.48 16.64
N GLU A 32 -5.07 0.48 16.77
CA GLU A 32 -4.76 1.91 16.66
C GLU A 32 -4.09 2.48 17.93
N GLU A 33 -4.14 1.78 19.07
CA GLU A 33 -3.68 2.29 20.38
C GLU A 33 -2.46 1.55 20.98
N GLU A 34 -1.84 0.58 20.27
CA GLU A 34 -0.55 0.03 20.74
C GLU A 34 0.57 1.06 20.51
N GLU A 35 0.97 1.78 21.57
CA GLU A 35 2.15 2.63 21.54
C GLU A 35 3.36 1.83 21.03
N PRO A 36 4.06 2.29 19.98
CA PRO A 36 5.17 1.54 19.41
C PRO A 36 6.27 1.37 20.45
N LEU A 37 6.74 0.14 20.63
CA LEU A 37 7.86 -0.13 21.52
C LEU A 37 9.13 0.54 20.96
N MET A 38 9.73 1.38 21.79
CA MET A 38 10.95 2.11 21.46
C MET A 38 12.16 1.33 21.99
N ASP A 39 13.15 1.06 21.13
CA ASP A 39 14.34 0.32 21.57
C ASP A 39 15.20 1.18 22.53
N PRO A 40 15.49 0.72 23.76
CA PRO A 40 16.31 1.45 24.72
C PRO A 40 17.78 1.59 24.28
N ALA A 41 18.28 0.68 23.43
CA ALA A 41 19.60 0.73 22.84
C ALA A 41 19.66 1.61 21.57
N TRP A 42 18.56 2.29 21.21
CA TRP A 42 18.48 3.15 20.03
C TRP A 42 19.66 4.12 19.82
N PRO A 43 20.20 4.81 20.85
CA PRO A 43 21.36 5.69 20.65
C PRO A 43 22.58 4.98 20.03
N HIS A 44 22.76 3.68 20.30
CA HIS A 44 23.81 2.88 19.69
C HIS A 44 23.39 2.38 18.29
N LEU A 45 22.16 1.87 18.17
CA LEU A 45 21.63 1.37 16.89
C LEU A 45 21.57 2.47 15.83
N GLN A 46 21.21 3.70 16.20
CA GLN A 46 21.16 4.84 15.31
C GLN A 46 22.52 5.10 14.65
N VAL A 47 23.62 5.09 15.42
CA VAL A 47 24.97 5.30 14.88
C VAL A 47 25.32 4.21 13.87
N VAL A 48 24.93 2.97 14.17
CA VAL A 48 25.14 1.82 13.31
C VAL A 48 24.35 1.96 11.99
N TYR A 49 23.08 2.34 12.06
CA TYR A 49 22.23 2.58 10.88
C TYR A 49 22.69 3.77 10.05
N GLU A 50 23.10 4.87 10.69
CA GLU A 50 23.67 6.03 10.01
C GLU A 50 24.96 5.67 9.27
N PHE A 51 25.84 4.89 9.90
CA PHE A 51 27.05 4.42 9.26
C PHE A 51 26.75 3.55 8.04
N LEU A 52 25.81 2.60 8.18
CA LEU A 52 25.37 1.76 7.07
C LEU A 52 24.78 2.59 5.92
N LEU A 53 23.92 3.56 6.24
CA LEU A 53 23.33 4.45 5.24
C LEU A 53 24.40 5.26 4.51
N ARG A 54 25.34 5.88 5.23
CA ARG A 54 26.45 6.63 4.62
C ARG A 54 27.32 5.73 3.73
N PHE A 55 27.59 4.49 4.16
CA PHE A 55 28.32 3.51 3.37
C PHE A 55 27.60 3.17 2.05
N VAL A 56 26.31 2.83 2.10
CA VAL A 56 25.55 2.47 0.89
C VAL A 56 25.37 3.69 -0.03
N ALA A 57 25.14 4.87 0.53
CA ALA A 57 24.92 6.11 -0.23
C ALA A 57 26.20 6.70 -0.83
N SER A 58 27.38 6.41 -0.27
CA SER A 58 28.64 7.02 -0.71
C SER A 58 28.95 6.72 -2.19
N PRO A 59 29.22 7.75 -3.03
CA PRO A 59 29.57 7.55 -4.44
C PRO A 59 30.93 6.86 -4.61
N GLU A 60 31.82 6.96 -3.61
CA GLU A 60 33.17 6.38 -3.63
C GLU A 60 33.18 4.88 -3.36
N THR A 61 32.05 4.31 -2.91
CA THR A 61 31.96 2.88 -2.64
C THR A 61 31.88 2.10 -3.95
N ASP A 62 32.95 1.36 -4.26
CA ASP A 62 33.01 0.50 -5.44
C ASP A 62 31.93 -0.59 -5.38
N ALA A 63 30.91 -0.43 -6.23
CA ALA A 63 29.79 -1.35 -6.32
C ALA A 63 30.22 -2.79 -6.70
N LYS A 64 31.33 -2.96 -7.43
CA LYS A 64 31.84 -4.28 -7.83
C LYS A 64 32.45 -5.05 -6.66
N LEU A 65 33.03 -4.34 -5.69
CA LEU A 65 33.57 -4.92 -4.47
C LEU A 65 32.46 -5.08 -3.42
N ALA A 66 31.59 -4.08 -3.26
CA ALA A 66 30.53 -4.08 -2.25
C ALA A 66 29.45 -5.15 -2.48
N LYS A 67 29.12 -5.48 -3.75
CA LYS A 67 28.17 -6.56 -4.08
C LYS A 67 28.60 -7.96 -3.58
N ARG A 68 29.87 -8.15 -3.20
CA ARG A 68 30.34 -9.43 -2.61
C ARG A 68 29.88 -9.60 -1.17
N TYR A 69 29.51 -8.52 -0.51
CA TYR A 69 29.12 -8.47 0.90
C TYR A 69 27.64 -8.14 1.07
N ILE A 70 27.09 -7.32 0.18
CA ILE A 70 25.65 -7.12 0.02
C ILE A 70 25.18 -8.21 -0.94
N ASP A 71 24.96 -9.42 -0.43
CA ASP A 71 24.44 -10.54 -1.21
C ASP A 71 22.94 -10.75 -0.96
N HIS A 72 22.35 -11.81 -1.54
CA HIS A 72 20.93 -12.11 -1.31
C HIS A 72 20.63 -12.44 0.16
N ALA A 73 21.56 -13.07 0.88
CA ALA A 73 21.37 -13.39 2.29
C ALA A 73 21.36 -12.13 3.15
N PHE A 74 22.20 -11.15 2.81
CA PHE A 74 22.19 -9.82 3.41
C PHE A 74 20.83 -9.13 3.20
N VAL A 75 20.33 -9.12 1.96
CA VAL A 75 19.06 -8.48 1.64
C VAL A 75 17.89 -9.14 2.37
N LEU A 76 17.88 -10.48 2.51
CA LEU A 76 16.85 -11.17 3.29
C LEU A 76 16.87 -10.76 4.75
N ARG A 77 18.04 -10.81 5.40
CA ARG A 77 18.16 -10.38 6.80
C ARG A 77 17.75 -8.93 7.01
N LEU A 78 18.05 -8.05 6.04
CA LEU A 78 17.60 -6.66 6.08
C LEU A 78 16.07 -6.54 5.97
N LEU A 79 15.44 -7.37 5.13
CA LEU A 79 13.98 -7.41 4.99
C LEU A 79 13.30 -7.95 6.25
N ASP A 80 13.88 -8.94 6.92
CA ASP A 80 13.33 -9.50 8.17
C ASP A 80 13.28 -8.46 9.30
N LEU A 81 14.17 -7.46 9.29
CA LEU A 81 14.17 -6.37 10.27
C LEU A 81 13.01 -5.37 10.08
N PHE A 82 12.31 -5.38 8.95
CA PHE A 82 11.17 -4.47 8.74
C PHE A 82 9.99 -4.77 9.66
N ASP A 83 9.95 -5.93 10.33
CA ASP A 83 8.93 -6.21 11.34
C ASP A 83 9.23 -5.58 12.72
N SER A 84 10.29 -4.77 12.83
CA SER A 84 10.60 -3.99 14.04
C SER A 84 9.41 -3.13 14.47
N GLU A 85 9.14 -3.08 15.77
CA GLU A 85 8.09 -2.23 16.36
C GLU A 85 8.53 -0.76 16.42
N ASP A 86 9.84 -0.49 16.40
CA ASP A 86 10.39 0.86 16.44
C ASP A 86 10.32 1.54 15.05
N PRO A 87 9.49 2.59 14.88
CA PRO A 87 9.35 3.28 13.59
C PRO A 87 10.65 3.91 13.11
N ARG A 88 11.56 4.27 14.02
CA ARG A 88 12.83 4.90 13.67
C ARG A 88 13.73 3.90 12.95
N GLU A 89 13.74 2.65 13.42
CA GLU A 89 14.48 1.56 12.76
C GLU A 89 13.95 1.34 11.34
N ARG A 90 12.63 1.24 11.20
CA ARG A 90 11.97 1.03 9.91
C ARG A 90 12.28 2.15 8.90
N ASP A 91 12.36 3.41 9.33
CA ASP A 91 12.71 4.52 8.43
C ASP A 91 14.17 4.45 7.91
N TYR A 92 15.12 4.04 8.76
CA TYR A 92 16.49 3.77 8.31
C TYR A 92 16.54 2.58 7.36
N LEU A 93 15.86 1.48 7.70
CA LEU A 93 15.78 0.29 6.85
C LEU A 93 15.20 0.62 5.47
N LYS A 94 14.12 1.43 5.44
CA LYS A 94 13.49 1.94 4.22
C LYS A 94 14.51 2.63 3.34
N THR A 95 15.21 3.59 3.91
CA THR A 95 16.18 4.41 3.18
C THR A 95 17.36 3.57 2.70
N VAL A 96 17.90 2.68 3.54
CA VAL A 96 19.00 1.78 3.18
C VAL A 96 18.60 0.85 2.04
N LEU A 97 17.45 0.17 2.15
CA LEU A 97 16.97 -0.76 1.13
C LEU A 97 16.73 -0.05 -0.20
N HIS A 98 16.12 1.15 -0.19
CA HIS A 98 15.94 1.95 -1.39
C HIS A 98 17.28 2.30 -2.06
N ARG A 99 18.30 2.71 -1.28
CA ARG A 99 19.64 2.99 -1.81
C ARG A 99 20.30 1.74 -2.38
N ILE A 100 20.15 0.59 -1.72
CA ILE A 100 20.65 -0.70 -2.24
C ILE A 100 20.00 -1.02 -3.59
N TYR A 101 18.68 -0.89 -3.70
CA TYR A 101 17.93 -1.16 -4.93
C TYR A 101 18.39 -0.24 -6.09
N GLY A 102 18.58 1.04 -5.81
CA GLY A 102 19.04 2.03 -6.77
C GLY A 102 20.45 1.72 -7.29
N LYS A 103 21.40 1.52 -6.37
CA LYS A 103 22.83 1.37 -6.65
C LYS A 103 23.21 0.00 -7.19
N PHE A 104 22.65 -1.08 -6.65
CA PHE A 104 23.03 -2.45 -6.99
C PHE A 104 21.99 -3.11 -7.89
N MET A 105 22.07 -2.82 -9.19
CA MET A 105 21.12 -3.33 -10.19
C MET A 105 20.95 -4.86 -10.18
N VAL A 106 22.01 -5.59 -9.81
CA VAL A 106 22.06 -7.05 -9.67
C VAL A 106 21.02 -7.59 -8.67
N HIS A 107 20.72 -6.85 -7.61
CA HIS A 107 19.77 -7.31 -6.58
C HIS A 107 18.31 -6.94 -6.88
N ARG A 108 18.05 -6.10 -7.88
CA ARG A 108 16.68 -5.64 -8.19
C ARG A 108 15.69 -6.79 -8.45
N PRO A 109 16.02 -7.84 -9.22
CA PRO A 109 15.10 -8.96 -9.42
C PRO A 109 14.82 -9.70 -8.10
N PHE A 110 15.84 -9.87 -7.27
CA PHE A 110 15.72 -10.55 -5.98
C PHE A 110 14.85 -9.76 -5.00
N ILE A 111 15.12 -8.45 -4.85
CA ILE A 111 14.34 -7.56 -3.97
C ILE A 111 12.86 -7.57 -4.37
N ARG A 112 12.55 -7.40 -5.67
CA ARG A 112 11.15 -7.45 -6.14
C ARG A 112 10.47 -8.79 -5.81
N LYS A 113 11.19 -9.90 -6.00
CA LYS A 113 10.67 -11.24 -5.68
C LYS A 113 10.44 -11.41 -4.18
N ALA A 114 11.39 -10.98 -3.35
CA ALA A 114 11.29 -11.08 -1.90
C ALA A 114 10.08 -10.28 -1.39
N ILE A 115 9.94 -9.01 -1.79
CA ILE A 115 8.80 -8.17 -1.40
C ILE A 115 7.46 -8.78 -1.88
N THR A 116 7.42 -9.36 -3.07
CA THR A 116 6.21 -10.06 -3.56
C THR A 116 5.82 -11.24 -2.66
N ILE A 117 6.80 -11.98 -2.13
CA ILE A 117 6.56 -13.08 -1.18
C ILE A 117 6.09 -12.53 0.17
N PHE A 118 6.64 -11.41 0.64
CA PHE A 118 6.17 -10.73 1.85
C PHE A 118 4.70 -10.31 1.77
N TYR A 119 4.24 -9.81 0.61
CA TYR A 119 2.81 -9.53 0.43
C TYR A 119 1.93 -10.77 0.39
N ARG A 120 2.48 -11.92 0.00
CA ARG A 120 1.77 -13.18 0.15
C ARG A 120 1.64 -13.57 1.62
N PHE A 121 2.68 -13.33 2.41
CA PHE A 121 2.69 -13.60 3.84
C PHE A 121 1.65 -12.75 4.60
N ILE A 122 1.37 -11.53 4.17
CA ILE A 122 0.32 -10.68 4.76
C ILE A 122 -1.09 -11.29 4.62
N PHE A 123 -1.35 -12.13 3.62
CA PHE A 123 -2.60 -12.93 3.60
C PHE A 123 -2.65 -14.03 4.65
N GLU A 124 -1.48 -14.55 5.04
CA GLU A 124 -1.35 -15.71 5.91
C GLU A 124 -1.26 -15.29 7.38
N THR A 125 -0.59 -14.17 7.68
CA THR A 125 -0.34 -13.72 9.07
C THR A 125 -1.10 -12.46 9.49
N GLU A 126 -1.66 -11.71 8.55
CA GLU A 126 -2.45 -10.47 8.76
C GLU A 126 -1.80 -9.35 9.61
N LYS A 127 -0.57 -9.51 10.13
CA LYS A 127 0.14 -8.49 10.92
C LYS A 127 1.64 -8.47 10.55
N HIS A 128 2.11 -7.31 10.11
CA HIS A 128 3.54 -6.99 9.89
C HIS A 128 3.73 -5.48 10.02
N ASN A 129 4.76 -5.03 10.75
CA ASN A 129 4.90 -3.61 11.10
C ASN A 129 5.41 -2.73 9.93
N GLY A 130 6.27 -3.27 9.06
CA GLY A 130 6.93 -2.51 7.99
C GLY A 130 6.23 -2.46 6.62
N ILE A 131 4.92 -2.71 6.54
CA ILE A 131 4.21 -2.78 5.25
C ILE A 131 4.22 -1.42 4.54
N ALA A 132 3.96 -0.34 5.28
CA ALA A 132 3.90 1.01 4.74
C ALA A 132 5.26 1.41 4.13
N GLU A 133 6.35 1.16 4.84
CA GLU A 133 7.70 1.50 4.42
C GLU A 133 8.13 0.70 3.18
N LEU A 134 7.76 -0.58 3.09
CA LEU A 134 7.99 -1.39 1.90
C LEU A 134 7.18 -0.90 0.68
N LEU A 135 5.95 -0.45 0.91
CA LEU A 135 5.12 0.16 -0.14
C LEU A 135 5.69 1.50 -0.61
N GLU A 136 6.23 2.35 0.26
CA GLU A 136 6.90 3.60 -0.15
C GLU A 136 8.05 3.34 -1.13
N ILE A 137 8.91 2.35 -0.81
CA ILE A 137 10.00 1.97 -1.70
C ILE A 137 9.44 1.49 -3.04
N LEU A 138 8.38 0.69 -3.00
CA LEU A 138 7.76 0.19 -4.22
C LEU A 138 7.12 1.27 -5.07
N GLY A 139 6.48 2.27 -4.47
CA GLY A 139 5.95 3.42 -5.18
C GLY A 139 7.04 4.11 -6.01
N SER A 140 8.21 4.32 -5.40
CA SER A 140 9.38 4.86 -6.12
C SER A 140 9.87 3.92 -7.24
N ILE A 141 9.90 2.62 -7.00
CA ILE A 141 10.27 1.60 -8.00
C ILE A 141 9.30 1.59 -9.19
N ILE A 142 7.99 1.66 -8.93
CA ILE A 142 6.92 1.65 -9.95
C ILE A 142 7.03 2.90 -10.81
N ASN A 143 7.24 4.06 -10.19
CA ASN A 143 7.48 5.30 -10.93
C ASN A 143 8.71 5.20 -11.85
N GLY A 144 9.73 4.41 -11.47
CA GLY A 144 10.91 4.13 -12.29
C GLY A 144 10.74 3.06 -13.38
N PHE A 145 9.56 2.43 -13.54
CA PHE A 145 9.37 1.40 -14.56
C PHE A 145 9.47 1.95 -15.99
N ALA A 146 10.16 1.19 -16.84
CA ALA A 146 10.22 1.45 -18.27
C ALA A 146 8.89 1.07 -18.93
N LEU A 147 8.51 1.86 -19.95
CA LEU A 147 7.36 1.58 -20.79
C LEU A 147 7.80 0.87 -22.09
N PRO A 148 7.02 -0.08 -22.62
CA PRO A 148 5.78 -0.62 -22.03
C PRO A 148 6.04 -1.45 -20.77
N LEU A 149 5.08 -1.45 -19.85
CA LEU A 149 5.16 -2.25 -18.62
C LEU A 149 5.32 -3.74 -18.93
N LYS A 150 6.21 -4.42 -18.20
CA LYS A 150 6.39 -5.87 -18.36
C LYS A 150 5.22 -6.62 -17.73
N GLU A 151 4.92 -7.79 -18.28
CA GLU A 151 3.84 -8.65 -17.76
C GLU A 151 4.06 -9.07 -16.30
N GLU A 152 5.32 -9.24 -15.87
CA GLU A 152 5.63 -9.50 -14.45
C GLU A 152 5.12 -8.38 -13.52
N HIS A 153 5.15 -7.12 -13.95
CA HIS A 153 4.69 -5.97 -13.16
C HIS A 153 3.16 -5.90 -13.11
N LYS A 154 2.49 -6.21 -14.22
CA LYS A 154 1.02 -6.29 -14.26
C LYS A 154 0.50 -7.42 -13.38
N LEU A 155 1.16 -8.58 -13.42
CA LEU A 155 0.84 -9.71 -12.53
C LEU A 155 1.06 -9.33 -11.06
N PHE A 156 2.11 -8.56 -10.76
CA PHE A 156 2.35 -8.06 -9.40
C PHE A 156 1.22 -7.15 -8.91
N LEU A 157 0.74 -6.19 -9.73
CA LEU A 157 -0.44 -5.37 -9.40
C LEU A 157 -1.65 -6.23 -9.04
N VAL A 158 -2.00 -7.20 -9.90
CA VAL A 158 -3.22 -8.00 -9.76
C VAL A 158 -3.14 -9.03 -8.63
N ARG A 159 -1.95 -9.62 -8.39
CA ARG A 159 -1.78 -10.73 -7.44
C ARG A 159 -1.27 -10.30 -6.07
N ALA A 160 -0.63 -9.14 -5.95
CA ALA A 160 -0.09 -8.64 -4.69
C ALA A 160 -0.80 -7.35 -4.25
N LEU A 161 -0.69 -6.26 -5.02
CA LEU A 161 -1.16 -4.94 -4.56
C LEU A 161 -2.68 -4.85 -4.41
N ILE A 162 -3.46 -5.23 -5.42
CA ILE A 162 -4.93 -5.17 -5.32
C ILE A 162 -5.43 -6.03 -4.15
N PRO A 163 -4.97 -7.28 -3.97
CA PRO A 163 -5.35 -8.07 -2.80
C PRO A 163 -4.98 -7.48 -1.43
N LEU A 164 -3.98 -6.58 -1.31
CA LEU A 164 -3.61 -5.94 -0.03
C LEU A 164 -4.68 -5.00 0.54
N HIS A 165 -5.75 -4.75 -0.22
CA HIS A 165 -6.92 -4.04 0.29
C HIS A 165 -7.81 -4.95 1.17
N LYS A 166 -7.60 -6.26 1.17
CA LYS A 166 -8.42 -7.22 1.91
C LYS A 166 -8.22 -7.18 3.44
N PRO A 167 -6.98 -7.16 4.00
CA PRO A 167 -6.75 -7.19 5.45
C PRO A 167 -7.43 -6.04 6.20
N LYS A 168 -7.69 -6.25 7.49
CA LYS A 168 -8.32 -5.24 8.36
C LYS A 168 -7.35 -4.13 8.78
N CYS A 169 -6.05 -4.43 8.84
CA CYS A 169 -4.97 -3.49 9.19
C CYS A 169 -4.61 -2.49 8.06
N ILE A 170 -5.44 -2.38 7.02
CA ILE A 170 -5.24 -1.43 5.91
C ILE A 170 -5.01 0.03 6.34
N PRO A 171 -5.60 0.58 7.43
CA PRO A 171 -5.33 1.96 7.85
C PRO A 171 -3.85 2.27 8.04
N MET A 172 -3.04 1.28 8.44
CA MET A 172 -1.62 1.46 8.69
C MET A 172 -0.79 1.74 7.43
N TYR A 173 -1.28 1.37 6.24
CA TYR A 173 -0.49 1.40 5.00
C TYR A 173 -1.27 1.87 3.76
N HIS A 174 -2.53 2.27 3.91
CA HIS A 174 -3.42 2.61 2.80
C HIS A 174 -2.89 3.72 1.91
N GLN A 175 -2.37 4.80 2.50
CA GLN A 175 -1.87 5.94 1.73
C GLN A 175 -0.75 5.51 0.78
N GLN A 176 0.17 4.67 1.26
CA GLN A 176 1.28 4.15 0.48
C GLN A 176 0.80 3.15 -0.58
N LEU A 177 -0.26 2.39 -0.29
CA LEU A 177 -0.89 1.48 -1.24
C LEU A 177 -1.61 2.23 -2.36
N SER A 178 -2.46 3.23 -2.02
CA SER A 178 -3.15 4.10 -2.98
C SER A 178 -2.15 4.75 -3.93
N TYR A 179 -1.05 5.30 -3.39
CA TYR A 179 0.04 5.84 -4.21
C TYR A 179 0.59 4.81 -5.21
N CYS A 180 0.87 3.58 -4.77
CA CYS A 180 1.34 2.52 -5.68
C CYS A 180 0.33 2.18 -6.78
N ILE A 181 -0.97 2.13 -6.44
CA ILE A 181 -2.06 1.83 -7.37
C ILE A 181 -2.19 2.94 -8.42
N THR A 182 -2.26 4.20 -8.00
CA THR A 182 -2.35 5.37 -8.89
C THR A 182 -1.14 5.43 -9.82
N GLN A 183 0.08 5.20 -9.30
CA GLN A 183 1.29 5.16 -10.14
C GLN A 183 1.24 4.07 -11.23
N PHE A 184 0.59 2.93 -10.99
CA PHE A 184 0.41 1.91 -12.02
C PHE A 184 -0.55 2.36 -13.13
N VAL A 185 -1.66 3.02 -12.75
CA VAL A 185 -2.67 3.53 -13.69
C VAL A 185 -2.10 4.66 -14.54
N GLU A 186 -1.31 5.56 -13.95
CA GLU A 186 -0.59 6.61 -14.67
C GLU A 186 0.39 6.05 -15.72
N LYS A 187 1.06 4.93 -15.42
CA LYS A 187 2.01 4.27 -16.34
C LYS A 187 1.31 3.55 -17.50
N ASP A 188 0.15 2.94 -17.25
CA ASP A 188 -0.66 2.27 -18.26
C ASP A 188 -2.15 2.39 -17.92
N CYS A 189 -2.82 3.34 -18.59
CA CYS A 189 -4.23 3.67 -18.31
C CYS A 189 -5.19 2.49 -18.54
N LYS A 190 -4.78 1.46 -19.31
CA LYS A 190 -5.59 0.24 -19.51
C LYS A 190 -5.74 -0.58 -18.24
N LEU A 191 -4.89 -0.34 -17.23
CA LEU A 191 -4.97 -1.01 -15.94
C LEU A 191 -6.09 -0.46 -15.06
N ALA A 192 -6.66 0.71 -15.37
CA ALA A 192 -7.73 1.33 -14.59
C ALA A 192 -8.95 0.41 -14.40
N ASP A 193 -9.46 -0.21 -15.47
CA ASP A 193 -10.60 -1.15 -15.36
C ASP A 193 -10.28 -2.34 -14.43
N THR A 194 -9.05 -2.84 -14.50
CA THR A 194 -8.60 -3.96 -13.65
C THR A 194 -8.52 -3.55 -12.18
N VAL A 195 -7.99 -2.35 -11.89
CA VAL A 195 -7.90 -1.78 -10.54
C VAL A 195 -9.29 -1.55 -9.96
N ILE A 196 -10.16 -0.83 -10.68
CA ILE A 196 -11.52 -0.49 -10.23
C ILE A 196 -12.31 -1.75 -9.93
N ARG A 197 -12.29 -2.76 -10.82
CA ARG A 197 -12.95 -4.05 -10.56
C ARG A 197 -12.35 -4.78 -9.35
N GLY A 198 -11.04 -4.66 -9.15
CA GLY A 198 -10.35 -5.19 -7.99
C GLY A 198 -10.83 -4.57 -6.67
N LEU A 199 -10.93 -3.25 -6.61
CA LEU A 199 -11.45 -2.51 -5.45
C LEU A 199 -12.92 -2.87 -5.18
N LEU A 200 -13.76 -2.87 -6.22
CA LEU A 200 -15.17 -3.28 -6.10
C LEU A 200 -15.34 -4.71 -5.61
N LYS A 201 -14.43 -5.63 -5.97
CA LYS A 201 -14.44 -7.02 -5.49
C LYS A 201 -14.18 -7.12 -3.98
N TYR A 202 -13.33 -6.25 -3.43
CA TYR A 202 -12.97 -6.25 -2.02
C TYR A 202 -13.68 -5.16 -1.22
N TRP A 203 -14.76 -4.60 -1.77
CA TRP A 203 -15.47 -3.47 -1.15
C TRP A 203 -15.90 -3.80 0.28
N PRO A 204 -15.57 -2.94 1.27
CA PRO A 204 -15.95 -3.15 2.66
C PRO A 204 -17.45 -2.92 2.84
N ILE A 205 -18.14 -3.89 3.46
CA ILE A 205 -19.59 -3.81 3.73
C ILE A 205 -19.87 -3.52 5.21
N THR A 206 -18.94 -3.90 6.10
CA THR A 206 -19.15 -3.87 7.56
C THR A 206 -18.21 -2.91 8.28
N ASN A 207 -17.36 -2.16 7.56
CA ASN A 207 -16.40 -1.22 8.14
C ASN A 207 -16.46 0.10 7.37
N SER A 208 -17.11 1.10 7.97
CA SER A 208 -17.34 2.41 7.34
C SER A 208 -16.05 3.22 7.18
N SER A 209 -15.12 3.16 8.12
CA SER A 209 -13.81 3.82 7.99
C SER A 209 -13.05 3.31 6.77
N LYS A 210 -13.04 1.98 6.57
CA LYS A 210 -12.44 1.36 5.39
C LYS A 210 -13.19 1.71 4.11
N GLU A 211 -14.52 1.87 4.16
CA GLU A 211 -15.31 2.32 3.01
C GLU A 211 -14.95 3.74 2.59
N VAL A 212 -14.77 4.64 3.55
CA VAL A 212 -14.27 6.01 3.31
C VAL A 212 -12.91 5.99 2.60
N MET A 213 -11.99 5.12 3.04
CA MET A 213 -10.67 4.98 2.42
C MET A 213 -10.76 4.50 0.97
N PHE A 214 -11.58 3.47 0.70
CA PHE A 214 -11.81 2.96 -0.66
C PHE A 214 -12.43 4.02 -1.58
N LEU A 215 -13.32 4.87 -1.06
CA LEU A 215 -13.90 5.96 -1.83
C LEU A 215 -12.84 7.00 -2.22
N GLY A 216 -11.95 7.36 -1.30
CA GLY A 216 -10.84 8.29 -1.59
C GLY A 216 -9.86 7.73 -2.61
N GLU A 217 -9.44 6.47 -2.48
CA GLU A 217 -8.57 5.82 -3.47
C GLU A 217 -9.26 5.73 -4.85
N LEU A 218 -10.55 5.39 -4.87
CA LEU A 218 -11.32 5.30 -6.10
C LEU A 218 -11.41 6.65 -6.83
N GLU A 219 -11.54 7.74 -6.09
CA GLU A 219 -11.49 9.11 -6.65
C GLU A 219 -10.13 9.39 -7.32
N GLU A 220 -9.01 9.13 -6.63
CA GLU A 220 -7.65 9.29 -7.18
C GLU A 220 -7.44 8.46 -8.47
N VAL A 221 -7.90 7.20 -8.48
CA VAL A 221 -7.81 6.32 -9.65
C VAL A 221 -8.65 6.84 -10.82
N LEU A 222 -9.85 7.35 -10.53
CA LEU A 222 -10.74 7.90 -11.55
C LEU A 222 -10.18 9.17 -12.18
N GLU A 223 -9.49 10.02 -11.42
CA GLU A 223 -8.80 11.20 -11.96
C GLU A 223 -7.74 10.82 -13.01
N ALA A 224 -7.03 9.71 -12.81
CA ALA A 224 -6.06 9.18 -13.78
C ALA A 224 -6.70 8.35 -14.93
N THR A 225 -8.01 8.08 -14.88
CA THR A 225 -8.68 7.18 -15.83
C THR A 225 -9.10 7.88 -17.12
N GLN A 226 -8.80 7.26 -18.26
CA GLN A 226 -9.21 7.76 -19.57
C GLN A 226 -10.66 7.37 -19.92
N PRO A 227 -11.41 8.19 -20.67
CA PRO A 227 -12.84 7.94 -20.97
C PRO A 227 -13.16 6.53 -21.54
N PRO A 228 -12.36 5.96 -22.47
CA PRO A 228 -12.64 4.62 -23.01
C PRO A 228 -12.55 3.50 -21.97
N GLU A 229 -11.63 3.64 -21.01
CA GLU A 229 -11.46 2.65 -19.93
C GLU A 229 -12.54 2.84 -18.87
N PHE A 230 -12.92 4.09 -18.57
CA PHE A 230 -14.03 4.40 -17.68
C PHE A 230 -15.35 3.74 -18.14
N GLN A 231 -15.67 3.80 -19.44
CA GLN A 231 -16.89 3.20 -19.97
C GLN A 231 -17.00 1.69 -19.69
N ARG A 232 -15.88 0.97 -19.55
CA ARG A 232 -15.86 -0.47 -19.27
C ARG A 232 -16.29 -0.78 -17.83
N CYS A 233 -15.89 0.06 -16.88
CA CYS A 233 -16.16 -0.14 -15.45
C CYS A 233 -17.30 0.71 -14.90
N MET A 234 -17.84 1.64 -15.69
CA MET A 234 -18.88 2.60 -15.30
C MET A 234 -20.09 1.97 -14.62
N VAL A 235 -20.70 0.95 -15.24
CA VAL A 235 -21.94 0.33 -14.72
C VAL A 235 -21.74 -0.31 -13.33
N PRO A 236 -20.76 -1.21 -13.12
CA PRO A 236 -20.55 -1.78 -11.79
C PRO A 236 -20.11 -0.75 -10.75
N LEU A 237 -19.31 0.26 -11.15
CA LEU A 237 -18.91 1.37 -10.28
C LEU A 237 -20.12 2.14 -9.74
N PHE A 238 -21.00 2.57 -10.62
CA PHE A 238 -22.17 3.36 -10.23
C PHE A 238 -23.17 2.60 -9.37
N ARG A 239 -23.33 1.29 -9.60
CA ARG A 239 -24.13 0.45 -8.71
C ARG A 239 -23.59 0.43 -7.29
N GLN A 240 -22.26 0.47 -7.14
CA GLN A 240 -21.65 0.51 -5.81
C GLN A 240 -21.79 1.90 -5.17
N ILE A 241 -21.52 2.98 -5.91
CA ILE A 241 -21.71 4.35 -5.43
C ILE A 241 -23.16 4.58 -4.98
N ALA A 242 -24.15 4.10 -5.73
CA ALA A 242 -25.57 4.20 -5.34
C ALA A 242 -25.88 3.54 -3.99
N ARG A 243 -25.21 2.42 -3.67
CA ARG A 243 -25.34 1.75 -2.37
C ARG A 243 -24.70 2.58 -1.26
N CYS A 244 -23.52 3.15 -1.51
CA CYS A 244 -22.82 4.03 -0.56
C CYS A 244 -23.64 5.30 -0.25
N LEU A 245 -24.28 5.89 -1.26
CA LEU A 245 -25.20 7.04 -1.11
C LEU A 245 -26.43 6.73 -0.27
N SER A 246 -26.85 5.45 -0.26
CA SER A 246 -27.96 4.95 0.56
C SER A 246 -27.50 4.51 1.95
N SER A 247 -26.22 4.63 2.27
CA SER A 247 -25.66 4.24 3.57
C SER A 247 -26.15 5.18 4.67
N SER A 248 -26.52 4.61 5.82
CA SER A 248 -26.87 5.37 7.02
C SER A 248 -25.66 6.00 7.70
N HIS A 249 -24.43 5.69 7.25
CA HIS A 249 -23.22 6.25 7.83
C HIS A 249 -22.90 7.63 7.23
N PHE A 250 -22.93 8.67 8.06
CA PHE A 250 -22.80 10.06 7.65
C PHE A 250 -21.56 10.33 6.77
N GLN A 251 -20.38 9.84 7.16
CA GLN A 251 -19.13 10.09 6.40
C GLN A 251 -19.12 9.43 5.02
N VAL A 252 -19.75 8.26 4.88
CA VAL A 252 -19.83 7.55 3.60
C VAL A 252 -20.80 8.30 2.68
N GLY A 253 -21.95 8.71 3.22
CA GLY A 253 -22.93 9.52 2.49
C GLY A 253 -22.37 10.90 2.10
N SER A 254 -21.63 11.58 2.97
CA SER A 254 -21.11 12.93 2.68
C SER A 254 -20.03 12.94 1.60
N LEU A 255 -19.08 11.98 1.64
CA LEU A 255 -18.01 11.88 0.65
C LEU A 255 -18.52 11.47 -0.74
N THR A 256 -19.58 10.68 -0.80
CA THR A 256 -20.21 10.27 -2.07
C THR A 256 -21.13 11.35 -2.64
N ASN A 257 -21.74 12.17 -1.79
CA ASN A 257 -22.63 13.25 -2.20
C ASN A 257 -21.92 14.50 -2.72
N ASP A 258 -20.63 14.72 -2.43
CA ASP A 258 -19.91 15.88 -2.96
C ASP A 258 -19.71 15.70 -4.47
N PRO A 259 -20.41 16.50 -5.32
CA PRO A 259 -20.30 16.35 -6.75
C PRO A 259 -18.86 16.55 -7.20
N ARG A 260 -18.07 17.40 -6.53
CA ARG A 260 -16.71 17.78 -6.92
C ARG A 260 -15.71 16.61 -6.91
N ASN A 261 -15.98 15.56 -6.15
CA ASN A 261 -15.11 14.39 -6.05
C ASN A 261 -15.22 13.49 -7.30
N PHE A 262 -16.39 13.52 -7.95
CA PHE A 262 -16.68 12.66 -9.09
C PHE A 262 -16.81 13.48 -10.39
N PHE A 263 -17.35 14.71 -10.35
CA PHE A 263 -17.63 15.59 -11.50
C PHE A 263 -16.45 15.90 -12.43
N PRO A 264 -15.21 16.14 -11.96
CA PRO A 264 -14.10 16.51 -12.84
C PRO A 264 -13.78 15.43 -13.88
N VAL A 265 -14.02 14.16 -13.53
CA VAL A 265 -13.90 13.01 -14.44
C VAL A 265 -15.07 12.97 -15.43
N PHE A 266 -16.23 13.47 -15.02
CA PHE A 266 -17.46 13.57 -15.81
C PHE A 266 -17.55 14.92 -16.53
N ASN A 267 -16.64 15.18 -17.47
CA ASN A 267 -16.85 16.26 -18.43
C ASN A 267 -18.25 16.12 -19.09
N ALA A 268 -18.82 17.25 -19.51
CA ALA A 268 -20.24 17.52 -19.79
C ALA A 268 -21.12 16.39 -20.41
N ASP A 269 -20.55 15.45 -21.17
CA ASP A 269 -21.24 14.33 -21.82
C ASP A 269 -21.82 13.27 -20.86
N HIS A 270 -21.30 13.15 -19.62
CA HIS A 270 -21.72 12.10 -18.67
C HIS A 270 -22.50 12.63 -17.45
N SER A 271 -22.74 13.95 -17.38
CA SER A 271 -23.54 14.61 -16.34
C SER A 271 -24.96 14.04 -16.20
N SER A 272 -25.55 13.61 -17.33
CA SER A 272 -26.87 12.97 -17.40
C SER A 272 -26.89 11.60 -16.69
N GLN A 273 -25.81 10.84 -16.78
CA GLN A 273 -25.68 9.53 -16.12
C GLN A 273 -25.48 9.69 -14.60
N TRP A 274 -24.72 10.71 -14.16
CA TRP A 274 -24.61 11.06 -12.74
C TRP A 274 -25.96 11.48 -12.14
N LEU A 275 -26.72 12.33 -12.85
CA LEU A 275 -28.07 12.73 -12.44
C LEU A 275 -29.02 11.52 -12.35
N MET A 276 -28.89 10.53 -13.24
CA MET A 276 -29.66 9.28 -13.16
C MET A 276 -29.28 8.45 -11.92
N VAL A 277 -28.00 8.39 -11.55
CA VAL A 277 -27.54 7.66 -10.36
C VAL A 277 -27.95 8.39 -9.07
N HIS A 278 -27.83 9.71 -9.02
CA HIS A 278 -28.29 10.53 -7.90
C HIS A 278 -29.82 10.45 -7.73
N SER A 279 -30.57 10.47 -8.83
CA SER A 279 -32.03 10.26 -8.84
C SER A 279 -32.41 8.85 -8.36
N ALA A 280 -31.70 7.81 -8.83
CA ALA A 280 -31.89 6.45 -8.37
C ALA A 280 -31.57 6.31 -6.87
N ALA A 281 -30.46 6.87 -6.39
CA ALA A 281 -30.07 6.86 -4.98
C ALA A 281 -31.11 7.58 -4.09
N HIS A 282 -31.65 8.71 -4.52
CA HIS A 282 -32.76 9.37 -3.83
C HIS A 282 -34.06 8.55 -3.81
N THR A 283 -34.29 7.75 -4.85
CA THR A 283 -35.45 6.85 -4.89
C THR A 283 -35.27 5.68 -3.92
N PHE A 284 -34.08 5.07 -3.86
CA PHE A 284 -33.73 4.02 -2.88
C PHE A 284 -33.69 4.52 -1.42
N SER A 285 -33.28 5.77 -1.18
CA SER A 285 -33.29 6.39 0.16
C SER A 285 -34.71 6.59 0.71
N LYS A 286 -35.70 6.83 -0.16
CA LYS A 286 -37.12 6.95 0.23
C LYS A 286 -37.78 5.60 0.54
N ASP A 287 -37.27 4.51 -0.01
CA ASP A 287 -37.81 3.15 0.15
C ASP A 287 -37.02 2.29 1.16
N GLY A 288 -36.05 2.87 1.88
CA GLY A 288 -35.27 2.19 2.92
C GLY A 288 -36.05 2.00 4.23
N PRO A 289 -35.72 0.99 5.05
CA PRO A 289 -36.45 0.62 6.27
C PRO A 289 -36.48 1.69 7.38
N ASN A 290 -35.85 2.85 7.18
CA ASN A 290 -35.89 3.99 8.09
C ASN A 290 -36.95 5.04 7.71
N ALA A 291 -37.82 4.78 6.74
CA ALA A 291 -38.94 5.67 6.39
C ALA A 291 -40.16 5.55 7.31
N GLN A 292 -40.07 4.80 8.41
CA GLN A 292 -41.06 4.75 9.49
C GLN A 292 -40.36 4.91 10.84
N ASN A 293 -40.18 6.17 11.25
CA ASN A 293 -40.34 6.65 12.63
C ASN A 293 -40.28 8.18 12.64
#